data_AF-A0A7W6B0U8-F1
#
_entry.id   AF-A0A7W6B0U8-F1
#
_cell.length_a   1.000
_cell.length_b   1.000
_cell.length_c   1.000
_cell.angle_alpha   90.00
_cell.angle_beta   90.00
_cell.angle_gamma   90.00
#
_symmetry.space_group_name_H-M   'P 1'
#
loop_
_entity.id
_entity.type
_entity.pdbx_description
1 polymer ?
#
loop_
_entity_poly.entity_id
_entity_poly.type
_entity_poly.pdbx_seq_one_letter_code
_entity_poly.pdbx_strand_id
1 'polypeptide(L)'
;MTRRKSIALTKRVLASLVAALTLVPVFQLHAVQAEDDPFSQFPLVIHCKYNETYHAFYISRVSHDGVATYVASDRIAGTITLDGKAKAIGGAGGGSCVGKTLVELRASQQAYDLKP
;
A
#
# COMPACT_ATOMS: atom_id res chain seq x y z
N MET A 1 -92.52 -34.35 12.11
CA MET A 1 -91.73 -35.19 13.03
C MET A 1 -90.26 -35.08 12.65
N THR A 2 -89.44 -34.77 13.66
CA THR A 2 -88.01 -34.46 13.63
C THR A 2 -87.15 -35.71 13.47
N ARG A 3 -86.06 -35.66 12.69
CA ARG A 3 -84.76 -36.24 13.10
C ARG A 3 -83.57 -35.86 12.19
N ARG A 4 -82.71 -34.99 12.75
CA ARG A 4 -81.22 -34.96 12.75
C ARG A 4 -80.46 -35.88 11.79
N LYS A 5 -79.44 -35.30 11.14
CA LYS A 5 -78.03 -35.63 11.44
C LYS A 5 -77.06 -34.53 10.99
N SER A 6 -76.23 -34.13 11.94
CA SER A 6 -75.09 -33.22 11.83
C SER A 6 -73.89 -33.87 11.13
N ILE A 7 -72.83 -33.07 10.96
CA ILE A 7 -71.39 -33.41 10.82
C ILE A 7 -70.85 -33.27 9.39
N ALA A 8 -70.14 -32.17 9.14
CA ALA A 8 -68.71 -32.18 8.79
C ALA A 8 -68.29 -30.71 8.54
N LEU A 9 -67.71 -30.07 9.55
CA LEU A 9 -66.26 -30.01 9.76
C LEU A 9 -65.61 -28.95 8.87
N THR A 10 -65.71 -27.72 9.37
CA THR A 10 -64.70 -26.66 9.26
C THR A 10 -63.30 -27.25 9.10
N LYS A 11 -62.61 -26.96 8.00
CA LYS A 11 -61.14 -26.91 7.99
C LYS A 11 -60.63 -25.95 6.93
N ARG A 12 -60.20 -24.81 7.47
CA ARG A 12 -59.26 -23.83 6.93
C ARG A 12 -58.26 -24.44 5.95
N VAL A 13 -58.14 -23.87 4.76
CA VAL A 13 -56.85 -23.71 4.09
C VAL A 13 -56.83 -22.31 3.48
N LEU A 14 -56.64 -21.31 4.35
CA LEU A 14 -56.02 -20.05 3.94
C LEU A 14 -54.52 -20.22 4.15
N ALA A 15 -53.76 -19.54 3.30
CA ALA A 15 -52.32 -19.30 3.37
C ALA A 15 -51.42 -20.42 2.82
N SER A 16 -50.86 -20.16 1.63
CA SER A 16 -49.50 -20.55 1.27
C SER A 16 -48.98 -19.60 0.17
N LEU A 17 -48.87 -18.32 0.49
CA LEU A 17 -47.90 -17.42 -0.14
C LEU A 17 -46.65 -17.50 0.74
N VAL A 18 -45.66 -18.31 0.33
CA VAL A 18 -44.31 -18.23 0.90
C VAL A 18 -43.37 -17.97 -0.26
N ALA A 19 -42.82 -16.76 -0.22
CA ALA A 19 -41.88 -16.19 -1.16
C ALA A 19 -40.75 -17.16 -1.50
N ALA A 20 -40.51 -17.36 -2.80
CA ALA A 20 -39.25 -17.89 -3.28
C ALA A 20 -38.17 -16.84 -2.99
N LEU A 21 -37.57 -16.93 -1.80
CA LEU A 21 -36.38 -16.19 -1.44
C LEU A 21 -35.25 -16.64 -2.37
N THR A 22 -34.94 -15.79 -3.34
CA THR A 22 -33.79 -15.89 -4.23
C THR A 22 -32.53 -16.12 -3.39
N LEU A 23 -31.95 -17.33 -3.49
CA LEU A 23 -30.60 -17.63 -3.02
C LEU A 23 -29.62 -16.82 -3.89
N VAL A 24 -29.44 -15.54 -3.56
CA VAL A 24 -28.34 -14.75 -4.10
C VAL A 24 -27.10 -15.20 -3.33
N PRO A 25 -26.10 -15.84 -3.97
CA PRO A 25 -24.83 -16.07 -3.30
C PRO A 25 -24.28 -14.69 -2.95
N VAL A 26 -24.23 -14.38 -1.65
CA VAL A 26 -23.47 -13.25 -1.13
C VAL A 26 -22.02 -13.58 -1.40
N PHE A 27 -21.54 -13.25 -2.60
CA PHE A 27 -20.12 -13.18 -2.87
C PHE A 27 -19.57 -12.18 -1.87
N GLN A 28 -18.89 -12.69 -0.84
CA GLN A 28 -18.12 -11.86 0.06
C GLN A 28 -16.96 -11.30 -0.75
N LEU A 29 -17.24 -10.17 -1.43
CA LEU A 29 -16.24 -9.27 -1.97
C LEU A 29 -15.47 -8.76 -0.75
N HIS A 30 -14.44 -9.51 -0.36
CA HIS A 30 -13.43 -8.99 0.53
C HIS A 30 -12.85 -7.79 -0.21
N ALA A 31 -13.04 -6.60 0.35
CA ALA A 31 -12.40 -5.41 -0.16
C ALA A 31 -10.88 -5.66 -0.07
N VAL A 32 -10.27 -5.96 -1.20
CA VAL A 32 -8.81 -6.02 -1.30
C VAL A 32 -8.36 -4.56 -1.22
N GLN A 33 -8.04 -4.09 -0.03
CA GLN A 33 -7.29 -2.86 0.12
C GLN A 33 -5.86 -3.16 -0.32
N ALA A 34 -5.39 -2.43 -1.34
CA ALA A 34 -3.98 -2.43 -1.66
C ALA A 34 -3.23 -1.91 -0.44
N GLU A 35 -2.14 -2.59 -0.07
CA GLU A 35 -1.19 -2.06 0.90
C GLU A 35 -0.63 -0.74 0.36
N ASP A 36 -0.42 0.23 1.26
CA ASP A 36 0.24 1.48 0.91
C ASP A 36 1.63 1.16 0.35
N ASP A 37 1.97 1.72 -0.81
CA ASP A 37 3.30 1.52 -1.40
C ASP A 37 4.34 2.38 -0.66
N PRO A 38 5.26 1.79 0.13
CA PRO A 38 6.25 2.57 0.87
C PRO A 38 7.24 3.30 -0.05
N PHE A 39 7.40 2.87 -1.31
CA PHE A 39 8.26 3.56 -2.27
C PHE A 39 7.69 4.90 -2.71
N SER A 40 6.37 5.09 -2.66
CA SER A 40 5.69 6.33 -3.06
C SER A 40 6.08 7.55 -2.21
N GLN A 41 6.62 7.32 -1.01
CA GLN A 41 7.01 8.39 -0.08
C GLN A 41 8.45 8.91 -0.33
N PHE A 42 9.22 8.19 -1.16
CA PHE A 42 10.63 8.45 -1.39
C PHE A 42 10.93 8.72 -2.87
N PRO A 43 11.97 9.50 -3.19
CA PRO A 43 12.41 9.67 -4.56
C PRO A 43 12.91 8.34 -5.14
N LEU A 44 12.63 8.09 -6.42
CA LEU A 44 13.13 6.89 -7.09
C LEU A 44 14.66 6.93 -7.23
N VAL A 45 15.19 8.10 -7.56
CA VAL A 45 16.62 8.30 -7.83
C VAL A 45 17.16 9.52 -7.10
N ILE A 46 18.37 9.38 -6.56
CA ILE A 46 19.14 10.47 -5.95
C ILE A 46 20.51 10.56 -6.64
N HIS A 47 20.88 11.74 -7.12
CA HIS A 47 22.16 12.03 -7.76
C HIS A 47 23.15 12.64 -6.77
N CYS A 48 24.28 11.97 -6.57
CA CYS A 48 25.34 12.44 -5.67
C CYS A 48 26.67 12.46 -6.39
N LYS A 49 27.42 13.56 -6.26
CA LYS A 49 28.82 13.62 -6.67
C LYS A 49 29.69 12.97 -5.61
N TYR A 50 30.47 11.97 -5.97
CA TYR A 50 31.48 11.34 -5.13
C TYR A 50 32.72 11.07 -5.98
N ASN A 51 33.92 11.38 -5.44
CA ASN A 51 35.19 11.22 -6.14
C ASN A 51 35.18 11.74 -7.59
N GLU A 52 34.76 13.00 -7.77
CA GLU A 52 34.60 13.67 -9.08
C GLU A 52 33.61 13.03 -10.07
N THR A 53 32.88 12.00 -9.65
CA THR A 53 31.90 11.28 -10.47
C THR A 53 30.48 11.53 -9.96
N TYR A 54 29.53 11.72 -10.88
CA TYR A 54 28.11 11.78 -10.54
C TYR A 54 27.52 10.37 -10.58
N HIS A 55 27.05 9.91 -9.43
CA HIS A 55 26.41 8.61 -9.29
C HIS A 55 24.90 8.78 -9.18
N ALA A 56 24.17 7.93 -9.90
CA ALA A 56 22.73 7.75 -9.70
C ALA A 56 22.52 6.63 -8.69
N PHE A 57 21.93 6.97 -7.55
CA PHE A 57 21.52 6.02 -6.54
C PHE A 57 20.04 5.75 -6.68
N TYR A 58 19.67 4.49 -6.93
CA TYR A 58 18.28 4.07 -6.98
C TYR A 58 17.85 3.52 -5.64
N ILE A 59 16.60 3.80 -5.26
CA ILE A 59 16.00 3.17 -4.09
C ILE A 59 15.93 1.65 -4.30
N SER A 60 16.46 0.89 -3.34
CA SER A 60 16.50 -0.57 -3.41
C SER A 60 15.62 -1.25 -2.38
N ARG A 61 15.34 -0.57 -1.27
CA ARG A 61 14.54 -1.11 -0.17
C ARG A 61 14.02 0.02 0.72
N VAL A 62 12.79 -0.13 1.22
CA VAL A 62 12.29 0.59 2.41
C VAL A 62 12.03 -0.47 3.49
N SER A 63 12.64 -0.30 4.67
CA SER A 63 12.39 -1.20 5.81
C SER A 63 11.18 -0.74 6.63
N HIS A 64 10.65 -1.64 7.46
CA HIS A 64 9.47 -1.39 8.30
C HIS A 64 9.64 -0.22 9.28
N ASP A 65 10.88 0.12 9.66
CA ASP A 65 11.21 1.29 10.49
C ASP A 65 11.31 2.61 9.69
N GLY A 66 10.96 2.59 8.40
CA GLY A 66 10.92 3.77 7.54
C GLY A 66 12.28 4.21 7.00
N VAL A 67 13.29 3.34 7.03
CA VAL A 67 14.62 3.62 6.44
C VAL A 67 14.65 3.18 4.99
N ALA A 68 14.81 4.15 4.08
CA ALA A 68 15.06 3.88 2.67
C ALA A 68 16.56 3.64 2.45
N THR A 69 16.89 2.58 1.73
CA THR A 69 18.24 2.23 1.28
C THR A 69 18.36 2.55 -0.21
N TYR A 70 19.45 3.24 -0.56
CA TYR A 70 19.77 3.68 -1.91
C TYR A 70 21.11 3.08 -2.32
N VAL A 71 21.19 2.60 -3.57
CA VAL A 71 22.39 1.91 -4.08
C VAL A 71 22.75 2.47 -5.45
N ALA A 72 24.03 2.74 -5.65
CA ALA A 72 24.64 3.01 -6.94
C ALA A 72 25.56 1.84 -7.33
N SER A 73 26.16 1.94 -8.53
CA SER A 73 27.22 1.03 -8.98
C SER A 73 28.38 0.96 -7.97
N ASP A 74 29.22 -0.07 -8.10
CA ASP A 74 30.41 -0.28 -7.24
C ASP A 74 30.11 -0.48 -5.74
N ARG A 75 28.89 -0.96 -5.43
CA ARG A 75 28.43 -1.25 -4.06
C ARG A 75 28.42 -0.02 -3.15
N ILE A 76 28.33 1.18 -3.72
CA ILE A 76 28.17 2.41 -2.96
C ILE A 76 26.69 2.52 -2.56
N ALA A 77 26.44 2.69 -1.27
CA ALA A 77 25.08 2.74 -0.74
C ALA A 77 24.92 3.83 0.32
N GLY A 78 23.69 4.27 0.48
CA GLY A 78 23.29 5.23 1.49
C GLY A 78 21.92 4.92 2.07
N THR A 79 21.63 5.50 3.23
CA THR A 79 20.30 5.45 3.83
C THR A 79 19.75 6.84 4.11
N ILE A 80 18.42 6.96 4.12
CA ILE A 80 17.71 8.16 4.53
C ILE A 80 16.32 7.77 5.09
N THR A 81 15.82 8.54 6.04
CA THR A 81 14.41 8.48 6.50
C THR A 81 13.69 9.75 6.06
N LEU A 82 12.36 9.78 6.11
CA LEU A 82 11.56 10.93 5.66
C LEU A 82 12.01 12.26 6.28
N ASP A 83 12.22 12.27 7.60
CA ASP A 83 12.63 13.45 8.37
C ASP A 83 14.13 13.48 8.70
N GLY A 84 14.87 12.48 8.21
CA GLY A 84 16.28 12.30 8.50
C GLY A 84 17.19 12.93 7.48
N LYS A 85 18.49 12.73 7.72
CA LYS A 85 19.57 13.13 6.82
C LYS A 85 20.16 11.90 6.14
N ALA A 86 20.59 12.06 4.89
CA ALA A 86 21.28 11.01 4.16
C ALA A 86 22.59 10.61 4.84
N LYS A 87 22.82 9.30 4.93
CA LYS A 87 24.00 8.69 5.54
C LYS A 87 24.65 7.75 4.53
N ALA A 88 25.98 7.70 4.51
CA ALA A 88 26.70 6.68 3.75
C ALA A 88 26.70 5.34 4.51
N ILE A 89 26.62 4.23 3.77
CA ILE A 89 26.87 2.89 4.30
C ILE A 89 28.31 2.50 3.92
N GLY A 90 29.11 2.03 4.88
CA GLY A 90 30.44 1.44 4.59
C GLY A 90 31.66 2.36 4.68
N GLY A 91 31.56 3.53 5.31
CA GLY A 91 32.72 4.43 5.55
C GLY A 91 32.86 5.57 4.55
N ALA A 92 33.78 6.51 4.84
CA ALA A 92 33.83 7.89 4.35
C ALA A 92 33.68 8.07 2.82
N GLY A 93 32.44 8.26 2.36
CA GLY A 93 32.19 8.49 0.94
C GLY A 93 30.72 8.45 0.55
N GLY A 94 29.88 9.31 1.13
CA GLY A 94 28.51 9.48 0.61
C GLY A 94 28.35 10.72 -0.30
N GLY A 95 29.48 11.31 -0.70
CA GLY A 95 29.50 12.40 -1.66
C GLY A 95 28.70 13.62 -1.22
N SER A 96 28.21 14.37 -2.21
CA SER A 96 27.47 15.62 -2.05
C SER A 96 26.10 15.52 -1.37
N CYS A 97 25.65 14.29 -1.05
CA CYS A 97 24.32 14.04 -0.48
C CYS A 97 24.34 13.87 1.03
N VAL A 98 25.47 13.46 1.63
CA VAL A 98 25.54 13.19 3.08
C VAL A 98 25.17 14.44 3.87
N GLY A 99 24.36 14.25 4.91
CA GLY A 99 23.95 15.32 5.81
C GLY A 99 22.79 16.18 5.30
N LYS A 100 22.34 15.99 4.06
CA LYS A 100 21.13 16.62 3.53
C LYS A 100 19.88 15.80 3.84
N THR A 101 18.79 16.50 4.11
CA THR A 101 17.42 15.97 4.19
C THR A 101 16.84 15.74 2.79
N LEU A 102 15.73 15.00 2.68
CA LEU A 102 15.02 14.85 1.40
C LEU A 102 14.58 16.20 0.82
N VAL A 103 14.15 17.14 1.66
CA VAL A 103 13.77 18.50 1.24
C VAL A 103 14.95 19.23 0.60
N GLU A 104 16.12 19.20 1.24
CA GLU A 104 17.33 19.84 0.72
C GLU A 104 17.84 19.16 -0.55
N LEU A 105 17.73 17.84 -0.66
CA LEU A 105 18.09 17.10 -1.87
C LEU A 105 17.16 17.45 -3.04
N ARG A 106 15.85 17.55 -2.82
CA ARG A 106 14.89 18.01 -3.85
C ARG A 106 15.15 19.46 -4.25
N ALA A 107 15.36 20.35 -3.28
CA ALA A 107 15.69 21.75 -3.53
C ALA A 107 17.00 21.94 -4.30
N SER A 108 17.98 21.05 -4.07
CA SER A 108 19.25 21.01 -4.80
C SER A 108 19.18 20.30 -6.15
N GLN A 109 17.98 19.88 -6.60
CA GLN A 109 17.79 19.10 -7.82
C GLN A 109 18.62 17.80 -7.84
N GLN A 110 18.75 17.16 -6.68
CA GLN A 110 19.47 15.90 -6.51
C GLN A 110 18.52 14.72 -6.34
N ALA A 111 17.29 14.91 -5.87
CA ALA A 111 16.31 13.85 -5.67
C ALA A 111 15.14 13.99 -6.65
N TYR A 112 14.77 12.89 -7.30
CA TYR A 112 13.72 12.84 -8.31
C TYR A 112 12.75 11.70 -8.02
N ASP A 113 11.47 12.05 -7.89
CA ASP A 113 10.38 11.10 -7.70
C ASP A 113 9.95 10.50 -9.06
N LEU A 114 9.47 9.25 -9.06
CA LEU A 114 8.78 8.70 -10.23
C LEU A 114 7.39 9.36 -10.27
N LYS A 115 7.13 10.16 -11.30
CA LYS A 115 5.77 10.65 -11.54
C LYS A 115 5.01 9.59 -12.35
N PRO A 116 3.81 9.19 -11.91
CA PRO A 116 2.90 8.41 -12.75
C PRO A 116 2.44 9.22 -13.98
#